data_AF-V2XYA6-F1
#
_entry.id   AF-V2XYA6-F1
#
_cell.length_a   1.000
_cell.length_b   1.000
_cell.length_c   1.000
_cell.angle_alpha   90.00
_cell.angle_beta   90.00
_cell.angle_gamma   90.00
#
_symmetry.space_group_name_H-M   'P 1'
#
loop_
_entity.id
_entity.type
_entity.pdbx_description
1 polymer ?
#
loop_
_entity_poly.entity_id
_entity_poly.type
_entity_poly.pdbx_seq_one_letter_code
_entity_poly.pdbx_strand_id
1 'polypeptide(L)'
;MSKKTHVSVEPNTSAEVKTRIPVWLYPSTLEVIDRAMKIANCKSRSEYLEKAALFYAGYVSGQDATAYLPPALASVLRGTVQDTENRICRLLFKLAVEQDMVMNVLAAGMEIPDEQLKALRGRCVQNVKKTSGSISLDDAVRYQRGGL
;
A
#
# COMPACT_ATOMS: atom_id res chain seq x y z
N MET A 1 7.19 20.96 15.59
CA MET A 1 5.87 20.49 15.11
C MET A 1 5.55 21.22 13.81
N SER A 2 5.83 20.62 12.65
CA SER A 2 5.57 21.26 11.35
C SER A 2 4.11 21.03 10.98
N LYS A 3 3.34 22.11 10.80
CA LYS A 3 1.93 22.06 10.40
C LYS A 3 1.82 21.34 9.05
N LYS A 4 1.14 20.20 9.03
CA LYS A 4 0.70 19.53 7.80
C LYS A 4 -0.39 20.41 7.18
N THR A 5 -0.04 21.23 6.20
CA THR A 5 -1.03 21.96 5.41
C THR A 5 -1.45 21.05 4.26
N HIS A 6 -2.60 20.39 4.42
CA HIS A 6 -3.27 19.73 3.30
C HIS A 6 -3.64 20.81 2.29
N VAL A 7 -2.96 20.83 1.13
CA VAL A 7 -3.35 21.68 0.01
C VAL A 7 -4.32 20.88 -0.83
N SER A 8 -5.57 20.81 -0.37
CA SER A 8 -6.70 20.31 -1.16
C SER A 8 -7.61 21.50 -1.44
N VAL A 9 -7.58 21.98 -2.68
CA VAL A 9 -8.54 22.96 -3.19
C VAL A 9 -9.42 22.22 -4.18
N GLU A 10 -10.73 22.15 -3.92
CA GLU A 10 -11.71 21.71 -4.92
C GLU A 10 -11.98 22.88 -5.87
N PRO A 11 -11.47 22.89 -7.12
CA PRO A 11 -11.67 24.02 -8.02
C PRO A 11 -13.06 23.95 -8.67
N ASN A 12 -13.69 25.11 -8.87
CA ASN A 12 -15.01 25.33 -9.50
C ASN A 12 -16.24 25.26 -8.59
N THR A 13 -16.23 25.94 -7.45
CA THR A 13 -17.51 26.44 -6.89
C THR A 13 -17.99 27.61 -7.77
N SER A 14 -19.28 27.74 -8.04
CA SER A 14 -19.90 28.69 -8.99
C SER A 14 -19.60 30.19 -8.79
N ALA A 15 -18.74 30.56 -7.85
CA ALA A 15 -18.41 31.93 -7.45
C ALA A 15 -16.91 32.30 -7.57
N GLU A 16 -16.04 31.43 -8.09
CA GLU A 16 -14.60 31.69 -8.14
C GLU A 16 -14.19 32.56 -9.35
N VAL A 17 -13.57 33.72 -9.08
CA VAL A 17 -13.07 34.64 -10.13
C VAL A 17 -11.57 34.46 -10.31
N LYS A 18 -11.14 34.23 -11.56
CA LYS A 18 -9.71 34.08 -11.89
C LYS A 18 -8.93 35.34 -11.53
N THR A 19 -7.85 35.17 -10.78
CA THR A 19 -6.92 36.25 -10.45
C THR A 19 -5.77 36.28 -11.46
N ARG A 20 -5.48 37.45 -12.03
CA ARG A 20 -4.34 37.61 -12.96
C ARG A 20 -3.04 37.73 -12.17
N ILE A 21 -2.12 36.81 -12.43
CA ILE A 21 -0.77 36.80 -11.83
C ILE A 21 0.26 36.93 -12.96
N PRO A 22 1.17 37.91 -12.92
CA PRO A 22 2.29 37.98 -13.86
C PRO A 22 3.32 36.89 -13.53
N VAL A 23 3.77 36.13 -14.54
CA VAL A 23 4.78 35.08 -14.40
C VAL A 23 5.81 35.21 -15.51
N TRP A 24 7.08 34.99 -15.16
CA TRP A 24 8.18 34.91 -16.13
C TRP A 24 8.46 33.45 -16.46
N LEU A 25 8.43 33.11 -17.74
CA LEU A 25 8.76 31.77 -18.25
C LEU A 25 9.76 31.93 -19.39
N TYR A 26 10.66 30.95 -19.52
CA TYR A 26 11.56 30.93 -20.66
C TYR A 26 10.77 30.74 -21.97
N PRO A 27 11.23 31.33 -23.10
CA PRO A 27 10.60 31.13 -24.40
C PRO A 27 10.48 29.64 -24.79
N SER A 28 11.52 28.85 -24.48
CA SER A 28 11.51 27.40 -24.69
C SER A 28 10.40 26.68 -23.90
N THR A 29 10.11 27.12 -22.67
CA THR A 29 9.01 26.58 -21.87
C THR A 29 7.66 26.94 -22.49
N LEU A 30 7.49 28.16 -23.01
CA LEU A 30 6.26 28.57 -23.69
C LEU A 30 6.01 27.73 -24.96
N GLU A 31 7.04 27.41 -25.73
CA GLU A 31 6.94 26.54 -26.90
C GLU A 31 6.52 25.10 -26.55
N VAL A 32 7.03 24.58 -25.42
CA VAL A 32 6.62 23.26 -24.93
C VAL A 32 5.16 23.28 -24.48
N ILE A 33 4.75 24.32 -23.74
CA ILE A 33 3.36 24.51 -23.31
C ILE A 33 2.44 24.56 -24.53
N ASP A 34 2.76 25.37 -25.54
CA ASP A 34 1.92 25.53 -26.74
C ASP A 34 1.71 24.23 -27.51
N ARG A 35 2.74 23.38 -27.58
CA ARG A 35 2.64 22.04 -28.16
C ARG A 35 1.76 21.12 -27.29
N ALA A 36 1.99 21.14 -25.98
CA ALA A 36 1.27 20.29 -25.03
C ALA A 36 -0.21 20.67 -24.87
N MET A 37 -0.58 21.95 -25.04
CA MET A 37 -1.98 22.40 -24.96
C MET A 37 -2.89 21.68 -25.95
N LYS A 38 -2.39 21.38 -27.16
CA LYS A 38 -3.14 20.65 -28.19
C LYS A 38 -3.44 19.22 -27.77
N ILE A 39 -2.46 18.56 -27.14
CA ILE A 39 -2.58 17.19 -26.64
C ILE A 39 -3.52 17.13 -25.43
N ALA A 40 -3.40 18.12 -24.54
CA ALA A 40 -4.18 18.20 -23.31
C ALA A 40 -5.58 18.84 -23.47
N ASN A 41 -6.01 19.11 -24.71
CA ASN A 41 -7.28 19.74 -25.05
C ASN A 41 -7.59 21.01 -24.23
N CYS A 42 -6.58 21.87 -24.04
CA CYS A 42 -6.72 23.13 -23.30
C CYS A 42 -7.02 24.30 -24.26
N LYS A 43 -7.94 25.19 -23.88
CA LYS A 43 -8.37 26.33 -24.70
C LYS A 43 -7.45 27.56 -24.57
N SER A 44 -6.62 27.61 -23.52
CA SER A 44 -5.69 28.71 -23.27
C SER A 44 -4.49 28.29 -22.44
N ARG A 45 -3.39 29.06 -22.52
CA ARG A 45 -2.20 28.86 -21.68
C ARG A 45 -2.54 28.93 -20.18
N SER A 46 -3.48 29.80 -19.80
CA SER A 46 -3.96 29.89 -18.42
C SER A 46 -4.66 28.62 -17.95
N GLU A 47 -5.48 27.98 -18.80
CA GLU A 47 -6.12 26.71 -18.46
C GLU A 47 -5.09 25.57 -18.32
N TYR A 48 -4.09 25.54 -19.19
CA TYR A 48 -3.00 24.57 -19.10
C TYR A 48 -2.18 24.77 -17.82
N LEU A 49 -1.79 26.00 -17.52
CA LEU A 49 -1.01 26.34 -16.32
C LEU A 49 -1.79 26.06 -15.04
N GLU A 50 -3.10 26.30 -15.01
CA GLU A 50 -3.97 25.95 -13.88
C GLU A 50 -3.95 24.44 -13.62
N LYS A 51 -4.21 23.63 -14.66
CA LYS A 51 -4.18 22.16 -14.56
C LYS A 51 -2.80 21.65 -14.13
N ALA A 52 -1.73 22.23 -14.66
CA ALA A 52 -0.36 21.87 -14.30
C ALA A 52 -0.01 22.27 -12.86
N ALA A 53 -0.44 23.45 -12.40
CA ALA A 53 -0.24 23.91 -11.04
C ALA A 53 -1.00 23.04 -10.04
N LEU A 54 -2.26 22.70 -10.32
CA LEU A 54 -3.05 21.77 -9.51
C LEU A 54 -2.41 20.38 -9.48
N PHE A 55 -1.96 19.87 -10.63
CA PHE A 55 -1.25 18.60 -10.72
C PHE A 55 0.03 18.60 -9.88
N TYR A 56 0.86 19.64 -10.00
CA TYR A 56 2.12 19.73 -9.27
C TYR A 56 1.91 20.00 -7.78
N ALA A 57 0.95 20.84 -7.40
CA ALA A 57 0.55 21.05 -6.01
C ALA A 57 0.07 19.73 -5.38
N GLY A 58 -0.69 18.94 -6.14
CA GLY A 58 -1.11 17.60 -5.80
C GLY A 58 0.01 16.58 -5.68
N TYR A 59 0.97 16.60 -6.59
CA TYR A 59 2.20 15.80 -6.52
C TYR A 59 3.02 16.14 -5.28
N VAL A 60 3.16 17.43 -4.96
CA VAL A 60 3.91 17.91 -3.78
C VAL A 60 3.16 17.66 -2.48
N SER A 61 1.82 17.77 -2.46
CA SER A 61 0.99 17.46 -1.29
C SER A 61 0.73 15.96 -1.12
N GLY A 62 1.08 15.16 -2.12
CA GLY A 62 0.83 13.73 -2.29
C GLY A 62 1.54 12.81 -1.29
N GLN A 63 1.10 12.86 -0.02
CA GLN A 63 0.97 11.65 0.80
C GLN A 63 -0.12 10.69 0.26
N ASP A 64 -0.94 11.11 -0.72
CA ASP A 64 -1.92 10.28 -1.46
C ASP A 64 -1.53 10.12 -2.94
N ALA A 65 -0.55 9.25 -3.21
CA ALA A 65 0.02 8.99 -4.53
C ALA A 65 -0.96 8.43 -5.58
N THR A 66 -2.18 8.04 -5.19
CA THR A 66 -3.15 7.34 -6.04
C THR A 66 -3.95 8.25 -6.97
N ALA A 67 -4.15 9.53 -6.62
CA ALA A 67 -4.93 10.48 -7.42
C ALA A 67 -4.18 10.98 -8.68
N TYR A 68 -2.85 10.82 -8.70
CA TYR A 68 -1.98 11.30 -9.78
C TYR A 68 -1.31 10.17 -10.56
N LEU A 69 -1.51 8.91 -10.13
CA LEU A 69 -1.20 7.75 -10.94
C LEU A 69 -2.16 7.71 -12.13
N PRO A 70 -1.67 7.69 -13.37
CA PRO A 70 -2.51 7.44 -14.54
C PRO A 70 -3.45 6.26 -14.27
N PRO A 71 -4.78 6.39 -14.51
CA PRO A 71 -5.75 5.34 -14.18
C PRO A 71 -5.38 3.96 -14.73
N ALA A 72 -4.71 3.91 -15.89
CA ALA A 72 -4.16 2.69 -16.47
C ALA A 72 -3.09 2.03 -15.57
N LEU A 73 -2.16 2.81 -15.01
CA LEU A 73 -1.14 2.30 -14.09
C LEU A 73 -1.76 1.86 -12.76
N ALA A 74 -2.70 2.64 -12.20
CA ALA A 74 -3.40 2.24 -10.99
C ALA A 74 -4.19 0.93 -11.18
N SER A 75 -4.82 0.75 -12.33
CA SER A 75 -5.53 -0.49 -12.70
C SER A 75 -4.58 -1.69 -12.80
N VAL A 76 -3.45 -1.54 -13.49
CA VAL A 76 -2.43 -2.60 -13.60
C VAL A 76 -1.87 -2.98 -12.23
N LEU A 77 -1.56 -2.01 -11.37
CA LEU A 77 -1.06 -2.27 -10.02
C LEU A 77 -2.11 -3.01 -9.19
N ARG A 78 -3.37 -2.57 -9.19
CA ARG A 78 -4.46 -3.29 -8.50
C ARG A 78 -4.63 -4.71 -9.03
N GLY A 79 -4.60 -4.90 -10.35
CA GLY A 79 -4.69 -6.22 -10.96
C GLY A 79 -3.56 -7.15 -10.49
N THR A 80 -2.32 -6.64 -10.51
CA THR A 80 -1.14 -7.38 -10.05
C THR A 80 -1.23 -7.76 -8.58
N VAL A 81 -1.68 -6.83 -7.72
CA VAL A 81 -1.90 -7.08 -6.29
C VAL A 81 -3.01 -8.12 -6.11
N GLN A 82 -4.15 -7.96 -6.78
CA GLN A 82 -5.28 -8.88 -6.68
C GLN A 82 -4.92 -10.30 -7.13
N ASP A 83 -4.15 -10.45 -8.21
CA ASP A 83 -3.68 -11.75 -8.70
C ASP A 83 -2.72 -12.40 -7.69
N THR A 84 -1.86 -11.60 -7.08
CA THR A 84 -0.96 -12.07 -6.02
C THR A 84 -1.73 -12.48 -4.77
N GLU A 85 -2.69 -11.69 -4.33
CA GLU A 85 -3.58 -12.01 -3.20
C GLU A 85 -4.35 -13.32 -3.47
N ASN A 86 -4.93 -13.46 -4.66
CA ASN A 86 -5.64 -14.67 -5.08
C ASN A 86 -4.73 -15.90 -5.04
N ARG A 87 -3.47 -15.77 -5.47
CA ARG A 87 -2.48 -16.85 -5.39
C ARG A 87 -2.11 -17.17 -3.94
N ILE A 88 -1.87 -16.15 -3.12
CA ILE A 88 -1.56 -16.31 -1.69
C ILE A 88 -2.70 -17.03 -0.97
N CYS A 89 -3.96 -16.61 -1.16
CA CYS A 89 -5.13 -17.24 -0.56
C CYS A 89 -5.22 -18.74 -0.91
N ARG A 90 -5.00 -19.10 -2.18
CA ARG A 90 -5.00 -20.52 -2.59
C ARG A 90 -3.86 -21.31 -1.97
N LEU A 91 -2.67 -20.72 -1.84
CA LEU A 91 -1.53 -21.38 -1.19
C LEU A 91 -1.74 -21.52 0.32
N LEU A 92 -2.28 -20.50 0.98
CA LEU A 92 -2.64 -20.55 2.40
C LEU A 92 -3.70 -21.61 2.67
N PHE A 93 -4.69 -21.77 1.79
CA PHE A 93 -5.66 -22.85 1.91
C PHE A 93 -5.00 -24.24 1.83
N LYS A 94 -4.15 -24.47 0.82
CA LYS A 94 -3.41 -25.75 0.70
C LYS A 94 -2.54 -26.00 1.93
N LEU A 95 -1.83 -24.99 2.41
CA LEU A 95 -1.03 -25.09 3.62
C LEU A 95 -1.88 -25.38 4.87
N ALA A 96 -3.07 -24.78 4.98
CA ALA A 96 -3.99 -25.04 6.08
C ALA A 96 -4.50 -26.50 6.07
N VAL A 97 -4.77 -27.06 4.89
CA VAL A 97 -5.12 -28.49 4.74
C VAL A 97 -3.97 -29.38 5.21
N GLU A 98 -2.74 -29.12 4.77
CA GLU A 98 -1.58 -29.89 5.23
C GLU A 98 -1.33 -29.75 6.73
N GLN A 99 -1.53 -28.54 7.30
CA GLN A 99 -1.45 -28.32 8.75
C GLN A 99 -2.53 -29.08 9.52
N ASP A 100 -3.76 -29.14 9.01
CA ASP A 100 -4.84 -29.92 9.61
C ASP A 100 -4.52 -31.42 9.59
N MET A 101 -4.01 -31.93 8.47
CA MET A 101 -3.56 -33.32 8.38
C MET A 101 -2.43 -33.62 9.38
N VAL A 102 -1.42 -32.74 9.48
CA VAL A 102 -0.33 -32.88 10.46
C VAL A 102 -0.86 -32.86 11.89
N MET A 103 -1.79 -31.96 12.23
CA MET A 103 -2.40 -31.91 13.56
C MET A 103 -3.14 -33.21 13.89
N ASN A 104 -3.90 -33.77 12.95
CA ASN A 104 -4.61 -35.03 13.15
C ASN A 104 -3.65 -36.22 13.31
N VAL A 105 -2.58 -36.29 12.52
CA VAL A 105 -1.54 -37.33 12.66
C VAL A 105 -0.85 -37.23 14.02
N LEU A 106 -0.50 -36.04 14.48
CA LEU A 106 0.10 -35.83 15.79
C LEU A 106 -0.85 -36.17 16.93
N ALA A 107 -2.13 -35.77 16.84
CA ALA A 107 -3.14 -36.08 17.85
C ALA A 107 -3.40 -37.59 17.97
N ALA A 108 -3.34 -38.32 16.85
CA ALA A 108 -3.47 -39.79 16.87
C ALA A 108 -2.24 -40.49 17.46
N GLY A 109 -1.04 -39.89 17.34
CA GLY A 109 0.22 -40.49 17.79
C GLY A 109 0.74 -40.02 19.14
N MET A 110 0.21 -38.91 19.69
CA MET A 110 0.71 -38.27 20.91
C MET A 110 -0.40 -38.06 21.93
N GLU A 111 -0.20 -38.54 23.15
CA GLU A 111 -1.09 -38.31 24.28
C GLU A 111 -0.76 -36.97 24.97
N ILE A 112 -1.20 -35.85 24.38
CA ILE A 112 -0.98 -34.51 24.94
C ILE A 112 -2.16 -34.10 25.82
N PRO A 113 -1.96 -33.76 27.10
CA PRO A 113 -3.02 -33.22 27.95
C PRO A 113 -3.54 -31.87 27.44
N ASP A 114 -4.87 -31.65 27.52
CA ASP A 114 -5.53 -30.42 27.05
C ASP A 114 -4.93 -29.12 27.63
N GLU A 115 -4.52 -29.16 28.91
CA GLU A 115 -3.91 -28.02 29.59
C GLU A 115 -2.56 -27.63 28.96
N GLN A 116 -1.75 -28.62 28.59
CA GLN A 116 -0.47 -28.40 27.91
C GLN A 116 -0.68 -27.86 26.50
N LEU A 117 -1.69 -28.35 25.77
CA LEU A 117 -2.01 -27.88 24.42
C LEU A 117 -2.46 -26.41 24.44
N LYS A 118 -3.29 -26.02 25.42
CA LYS A 118 -3.75 -24.63 25.59
C LYS A 118 -2.60 -23.70 25.95
N ALA A 119 -1.70 -24.11 26.84
CA ALA A 119 -0.49 -23.36 27.18
C ALA A 119 0.44 -23.20 25.98
N LEU A 120 0.64 -24.27 25.20
CA LEU A 120 1.48 -24.26 24.00
C LEU A 120 0.99 -23.23 22.97
N ARG A 121 -0.32 -23.14 22.72
CA ARG A 121 -0.89 -22.14 21.79
C ARG A 121 -0.55 -20.71 22.22
N GLY A 122 -0.76 -20.39 23.50
CA GLY A 122 -0.44 -19.06 24.05
C GLY A 122 1.03 -18.70 23.85
N ARG A 123 1.93 -19.65 24.14
CA ARG A 123 3.38 -19.50 23.93
C ARG A 123 3.72 -19.30 22.45
N CYS A 124 3.20 -20.14 21.55
CA CYS A 124 3.48 -20.04 20.12
C CYS A 124 3.07 -18.67 19.55
N VAL A 125 1.92 -18.14 19.96
CA VAL A 125 1.49 -16.78 19.59
C VAL A 125 2.47 -15.72 20.10
N GLN A 126 2.92 -15.83 21.35
CA GLN A 126 3.92 -14.91 21.90
C GLN A 126 5.26 -15.01 21.17
N ASN A 127 5.70 -16.22 20.81
CA ASN A 127 6.94 -16.45 20.07
C ASN A 127 6.88 -15.75 18.71
N VAL A 128 5.83 -15.99 17.92
CA VAL A 128 5.61 -15.31 16.63
C VAL A 128 5.66 -13.79 16.77
N LYS A 129 4.99 -13.24 17.80
CA LYS A 129 4.98 -11.79 18.05
C LYS A 129 6.36 -11.24 18.38
N LYS A 130 7.12 -11.94 19.23
CA LYS A 130 8.46 -11.52 19.67
C LYS A 130 9.51 -11.65 18.56
N THR A 131 9.40 -12.66 17.70
CA THR A 131 10.38 -12.93 16.63
C THR A 131 9.94 -12.43 15.26
N SER A 132 8.81 -11.74 15.17
CA SER A 132 8.20 -11.31 13.90
C SER A 132 8.05 -12.46 12.90
N GLY A 133 7.75 -13.66 13.39
CA GLY A 133 7.58 -14.87 12.58
C GLY A 133 8.87 -15.64 12.27
N SER A 134 10.04 -15.18 12.70
CA SER A 134 11.28 -15.96 12.61
C SER A 134 11.28 -17.05 13.67
N ILE A 135 10.88 -18.27 13.30
CA ILE A 135 10.82 -19.42 14.21
C ILE A 135 11.72 -20.53 13.67
N SER A 136 12.61 -21.04 14.50
CA SER A 136 13.46 -22.19 14.17
C SER A 136 13.05 -23.44 14.96
N LEU A 137 13.30 -24.60 14.37
CA LEU A 137 13.12 -25.88 15.06
C LEU A 137 14.10 -26.04 16.22
N ASP A 138 15.35 -25.56 16.06
CA ASP A 138 16.38 -25.64 17.09
C ASP A 138 15.96 -24.90 18.37
N ASP A 139 15.38 -23.70 18.24
CA ASP A 139 14.87 -22.94 19.38
C ASP A 139 13.66 -23.65 20.03
N ALA A 140 12.79 -24.26 19.23
CA ALA A 140 11.69 -25.05 19.74
C ALA A 140 12.19 -26.27 20.54
N VAL A 141 13.19 -26.98 20.03
CA VAL A 141 13.79 -28.15 20.71
C VAL A 141 14.51 -27.74 22.00
N ARG A 142 15.31 -26.67 21.96
CA ARG A 142 15.99 -26.13 23.14
C ARG A 142 14.99 -25.86 24.26
N TYR A 143 13.90 -25.16 23.94
CA TYR A 143 12.84 -24.90 24.89
C TYR A 143 12.20 -26.17 25.46
N GLN A 144 11.83 -27.13 24.59
CA GLN A 144 11.16 -28.36 25.05
C GLN A 144 12.06 -29.22 25.95
N ARG A 145 13.39 -29.04 25.85
CA ARG A 145 14.37 -29.68 26.73
C ARG A 145 14.69 -28.87 27.99
N GLY A 146 13.93 -27.81 28.29
CA GLY A 146 14.13 -26.94 29.46
C GLY A 146 15.17 -25.83 29.26
N GLY A 147 15.60 -25.57 28.03
CA GLY A 147 16.43 -24.42 27.69
C GLY A 147 15.65 -23.10 27.72
N LEU A 148 16.30 -22.04 28.19
CA LEU A 148 15.79 -20.66 28.18
C LEU A 148 15.50 -20.16 26.75
#